data_AF-A0A2E5P319-F1
#
_entry.id   AF-A0A2E5P319-F1
#
_cell.length_a   1.000
_cell.length_b   1.000
_cell.length_c   1.000
_cell.angle_alpha   90.00
_cell.angle_beta   90.00
_cell.angle_gamma   90.00
#
_symmetry.space_group_name_H-M   'P 1'
#
loop_
_entity.id
_entity.type
_entity.pdbx_description
1 polymer ?
#
loop_
_entity_poly.entity_id
_entity_poly.type
_entity_poly.pdbx_seq_one_letter_code
_entity_poly.pdbx_strand_id
1 'polypeptide(L)'
;MRSALRSLSVVPTTDARQRIVALAEADEVVVRFPVASNSTLDGSTLKDLRLNIEPGFTILAVRRGGGYVYRPRGPVLLAAGDEVIASGPEEGQVLLAAMCGWELVEDDEGGDELVPAG
;
A
#
# COMPACT_ATOMS: atom_id res chain seq x y z
N MET A 1 -10.72 17.60 -13.68
CA MET A 1 -10.35 17.77 -12.26
C MET A 1 -9.60 16.53 -11.83
N ARG A 2 -8.31 16.65 -11.50
CA ARG A 2 -7.56 15.57 -10.84
C ARG A 2 -8.01 15.61 -9.38
N SER A 3 -8.82 14.64 -8.95
CA SER A 3 -9.22 14.55 -7.54
C SER A 3 -8.12 13.82 -6.79
N ALA A 4 -7.60 14.44 -5.75
CA ALA A 4 -6.71 13.78 -4.82
C ALA A 4 -7.52 12.93 -3.83
N LEU A 5 -6.91 11.85 -3.34
CA LEU A 5 -7.54 10.90 -2.43
C LEU A 5 -6.72 10.87 -1.14
N ARG A 6 -7.36 11.10 0.00
CA ARG A 6 -6.67 11.02 1.29
C ARG A 6 -6.16 9.60 1.51
N SER A 7 -4.86 9.45 1.69
CA SER A 7 -4.25 8.18 2.07
C SER A 7 -4.71 7.87 3.51
N LEU A 8 -4.98 6.59 3.78
CA LEU A 8 -5.25 6.13 5.13
C LEU A 8 -4.12 5.19 5.54
N SER A 9 -3.07 5.78 6.11
CA SER A 9 -2.02 5.09 6.84
C SER A 9 -2.50 4.84 8.27
N VAL A 10 -2.43 3.58 8.73
CA VAL A 10 -2.66 3.22 10.13
C VAL A 10 -1.31 3.16 10.83
N VAL A 11 -1.12 4.04 11.81
CA VAL A 11 0.08 4.24 12.64
C VAL A 11 0.39 2.96 13.46
N PRO A 12 1.67 2.60 13.70
CA PRO A 12 2.14 1.33 14.28
C PRO A 12 1.43 0.86 15.57
N THR A 13 1.29 -0.46 15.69
CA THR A 13 0.70 -1.17 16.82
C THR A 13 1.62 -1.33 18.05
N THR A 14 2.76 -0.65 18.11
CA THR A 14 3.76 -0.90 19.16
C THR A 14 3.41 -0.19 20.47
N ASP A 15 2.79 -0.94 21.40
CA ASP A 15 2.70 -0.57 22.81
C ASP A 15 4.08 -0.70 23.49
N ALA A 16 4.51 0.36 24.14
CA ALA A 16 5.88 0.61 24.57
C ALA A 16 6.32 -0.26 25.76
N ARG A 17 6.80 -1.49 25.54
CA ARG A 17 7.59 -2.24 26.55
C ARG A 17 8.71 -3.12 25.95
N GLN A 18 9.82 -2.48 25.58
CA GLN A 18 11.24 -2.90 25.72
C GLN A 18 11.57 -4.40 25.84
N ARG A 19 12.43 -4.93 24.94
CA ARG A 19 13.83 -5.37 25.21
C ARG A 19 14.42 -6.28 24.10
N ILE A 20 15.67 -5.98 23.74
CA ILE A 20 16.74 -6.85 23.18
C ILE A 20 17.01 -6.72 21.66
N VAL A 21 18.15 -6.08 21.38
CA VAL A 21 19.07 -6.24 20.22
C VAL A 21 18.51 -5.90 18.84
N ALA A 22 18.85 -4.69 18.40
CA ALA A 22 19.06 -4.18 17.03
C ALA A 22 18.89 -5.17 15.84
N LEU A 23 17.68 -5.67 15.65
CA LEU A 23 17.10 -5.95 14.34
C LEU A 23 16.07 -4.84 14.18
N ALA A 24 16.23 -3.97 13.17
CA ALA A 24 15.36 -2.81 12.99
C ALA A 24 13.89 -3.25 13.04
N GLU A 25 13.22 -2.97 14.16
CA GLU A 25 11.77 -2.91 14.22
C GLU A 25 11.41 -1.68 13.37
N ALA A 26 11.43 -1.84 12.05
CA ALA A 26 10.79 -0.87 11.19
C ALA A 26 9.32 -0.91 11.61
N ASP A 27 8.83 0.19 12.15
CA ASP A 27 7.44 0.32 12.53
C ASP A 27 6.60 0.07 11.27
N GLU A 28 6.00 -1.12 11.18
CA GLU A 28 5.15 -1.46 10.05
C GLU A 28 3.90 -0.59 10.08
N VAL A 29 3.52 -0.11 8.89
CA VAL A 29 2.30 0.62 8.64
C VAL A 29 1.32 -0.26 7.86
N VAL A 30 0.03 -0.04 8.09
CA VAL A 30 -1.00 -0.59 7.20
C VAL A 30 -1.52 0.53 6.31
N VAL A 31 -1.43 0.32 5.00
CA VAL A 31 -1.86 1.28 3.99
C VAL A 31 -3.02 0.75 3.16
N ARG A 32 -3.77 1.68 2.58
CA ARG A 32 -4.90 1.40 1.68
C ARG A 32 -4.78 2.27 0.44
N PHE A 33 -4.39 1.66 -0.68
CA PHE A 33 -4.19 2.38 -1.94
C PHE A 33 -5.13 1.85 -3.03
N PRO A 34 -5.91 2.73 -3.69
CA PRO A 34 -6.68 2.35 -4.86
C PRO A 34 -5.75 2.03 -6.03
N VAL A 35 -6.13 1.11 -6.90
CA VAL A 35 -5.40 0.81 -8.15
C VAL A 35 -5.91 1.76 -9.23
N ALA A 36 -5.07 2.68 -9.66
CA ALA A 36 -5.39 3.56 -10.79
C ALA A 36 -5.35 2.79 -12.12
N SER A 37 -6.12 3.27 -13.09
CA SER A 37 -6.08 2.75 -14.46
C SER A 37 -4.71 2.94 -15.09
N ASN A 38 -4.22 1.93 -15.80
CA ASN A 38 -2.87 1.89 -16.42
C ASN A 38 -1.71 2.00 -15.42
N SER A 39 -1.95 1.78 -14.12
CA SER A 39 -0.88 1.64 -13.13
C SER A 39 -0.10 0.34 -13.32
N THR A 40 1.05 0.18 -12.64
CA THR A 40 1.81 -1.07 -12.67
C THR A 40 1.00 -2.27 -12.17
N LEU A 41 0.08 -2.04 -11.23
CA LEU A 41 -0.79 -3.08 -10.69
C LEU A 41 -1.94 -3.46 -11.63
N ASP A 42 -2.40 -2.56 -12.50
CA ASP A 42 -3.54 -2.80 -13.38
C ASP A 42 -3.21 -3.87 -14.42
N GLY A 43 -3.90 -5.01 -14.36
CA GLY A 43 -3.65 -6.16 -15.23
C GLY A 43 -2.46 -7.04 -14.81
N SER A 44 -1.87 -6.79 -13.65
CA SER A 44 -0.77 -7.60 -13.09
C SER A 44 -1.27 -8.58 -12.02
N THR A 45 -0.64 -9.77 -11.94
CA THR A 45 -0.90 -10.68 -10.81
C THR A 45 0.04 -10.41 -9.64
N LEU A 46 -0.35 -10.80 -8.42
CA LEU A 46 0.54 -10.69 -7.26
C LEU A 46 1.87 -11.46 -7.44
N LYS A 47 1.86 -12.55 -8.22
CA LYS A 47 3.07 -13.30 -8.55
C LYS A 47 4.03 -12.50 -9.44
N ASP A 48 3.49 -11.72 -10.38
CA ASP A 48 4.29 -10.92 -11.32
C ASP A 48 4.96 -9.75 -10.62
N LEU A 49 4.24 -9.14 -9.67
CA LEU A 49 4.67 -7.94 -8.96
C LEU A 49 5.80 -8.18 -7.95
N ARG A 50 5.97 -9.42 -7.46
CA ARG A 50 7.04 -9.80 -6.50
C ARG A 50 7.21 -8.83 -5.31
N LEU A 51 6.11 -8.29 -4.79
CA LEU A 51 6.09 -7.26 -3.74
C LEU A 51 6.82 -7.64 -2.44
N ASN A 52 7.09 -8.94 -2.25
CA ASN A 52 7.81 -9.50 -1.11
C ASN A 52 9.33 -9.22 -1.10
N ILE A 53 9.92 -8.67 -2.17
CA ILE A 53 11.38 -8.51 -2.28
C ILE A 53 11.79 -7.07 -1.94
N GLU A 54 11.12 -6.10 -2.55
CA GLU A 54 10.97 -4.69 -2.16
C GLU A 54 9.73 -4.20 -2.94
N PRO A 55 8.83 -3.36 -2.37
CA PRO A 55 8.95 -2.52 -1.18
C PRO A 55 8.77 -3.21 0.19
N GLY A 56 8.83 -4.55 0.27
CA GLY A 56 8.72 -5.27 1.54
C GLY A 56 7.28 -5.33 2.06
N PHE A 57 6.31 -4.99 1.22
CA PHE A 57 4.90 -5.02 1.56
C PHE A 57 4.29 -6.40 1.36
N THR A 58 3.49 -6.81 2.33
CA THR A 58 2.60 -7.97 2.24
C THR A 58 1.18 -7.50 1.98
N ILE A 59 0.57 -7.99 0.89
CA ILE A 59 -0.86 -7.74 0.61
C ILE A 59 -1.72 -8.53 1.59
N LEU A 60 -2.47 -7.82 2.43
CA LEU A 60 -3.39 -8.38 3.42
C LEU A 60 -4.76 -8.67 2.81
N ALA A 61 -5.27 -7.76 1.98
CA ALA A 61 -6.55 -7.91 1.30
C ALA A 61 -6.63 -7.07 0.02
N VAL A 62 -7.53 -7.46 -0.87
CA VAL A 62 -7.98 -6.64 -2.01
C VAL A 62 -9.47 -6.40 -1.86
N ARG A 63 -9.88 -5.13 -1.88
CA ARG A 63 -11.28 -4.73 -1.91
C ARG A 63 -11.71 -4.51 -3.36
N ARG A 64 -12.75 -5.22 -3.81
CA ARG A 64 -13.29 -5.16 -5.18
C ARG A 64 -14.82 -5.29 -5.13
N GLY A 65 -15.52 -4.39 -5.81
CA GLY A 65 -16.99 -4.49 -5.98
C GLY A 65 -17.78 -4.55 -4.66
N GLY A 66 -17.29 -3.90 -3.60
CA GLY A 66 -17.91 -3.91 -2.26
C GLY A 66 -17.56 -5.13 -1.38
N GLY A 67 -16.79 -6.10 -1.90
CA GLY A 67 -16.30 -7.26 -1.15
C GLY A 67 -14.79 -7.23 -0.91
N TYR A 68 -14.30 -8.21 -0.14
CA TYR A 68 -12.88 -8.39 0.18
C TYR A 68 -12.38 -9.77 -0.20
N VAL A 69 -11.18 -9.83 -0.76
CA VAL A 69 -10.38 -11.04 -0.91
C VAL A 69 -9.24 -10.97 0.09
N TYR A 70 -9.33 -11.75 1.17
CA TYR A 70 -8.30 -11.78 2.22
C TYR A 70 -7.14 -12.71 1.87
N ARG A 71 -5.92 -12.30 2.23
CA ARG A 71 -4.67 -13.01 1.98
C ARG A 71 -4.59 -13.57 0.55
N PRO A 72 -4.77 -12.71 -0.46
CA PRO A 72 -4.77 -13.13 -1.85
C PRO A 72 -3.45 -13.84 -2.19
N ARG A 73 -3.53 -14.83 -3.08
CA ARG A 73 -2.37 -15.63 -3.51
C ARG A 73 -1.85 -15.12 -4.86
N GLY A 74 -0.68 -15.62 -5.26
CA GLY A 74 0.01 -15.22 -6.49
C GLY A 74 -0.86 -15.06 -7.75
N PRO A 75 -1.81 -15.98 -8.06
CA PRO A 75 -2.63 -15.87 -9.28
C PRO A 75 -3.72 -14.79 -9.27
N VAL A 76 -3.91 -14.06 -8.17
CA VAL A 76 -4.92 -13.00 -8.10
C VAL A 76 -4.49 -11.85 -9.01
N LEU A 77 -5.32 -11.59 -10.03
CA LEU A 77 -5.17 -10.49 -10.99
C LEU A 77 -5.76 -9.21 -10.39
N LEU A 78 -4.95 -8.16 -10.28
CA LEU A 78 -5.38 -6.83 -9.85
C LEU A 78 -5.91 -6.05 -11.05
N ALA A 79 -6.85 -5.14 -10.80
CA ALA A 79 -7.49 -4.33 -11.81
C ALA A 79 -7.74 -2.91 -11.30
N ALA A 80 -7.81 -1.95 -12.23
CA ALA A 80 -8.23 -0.60 -11.91
C ALA A 80 -9.56 -0.57 -11.12
N GLY A 81 -9.62 0.27 -10.10
CA GLY A 81 -10.75 0.37 -9.18
C GLY A 81 -10.74 -0.64 -8.03
N ASP A 82 -9.78 -1.57 -8.00
CA ASP A 82 -9.46 -2.29 -6.77
C ASP A 82 -8.89 -1.34 -5.73
N GLU A 83 -8.95 -1.74 -4.46
CA GLU A 83 -8.16 -1.13 -3.40
C GLU A 83 -7.33 -2.21 -2.71
N VAL A 84 -6.01 -2.00 -2.71
CA VAL A 84 -5.04 -2.87 -2.08
C VAL A 84 -4.85 -2.44 -0.64
N ILE A 85 -4.94 -3.40 0.28
CA ILE A 85 -4.65 -3.22 1.70
C ILE A 85 -3.39 -4.02 2.01
N ALA A 86 -2.34 -3.34 2.48
CA ALA A 86 -1.02 -3.95 2.65
C ALA A 86 -0.36 -3.50 3.95
N SER A 87 0.51 -4.35 4.51
CA SER A 87 1.39 -4.05 5.65
C SER A 87 2.83 -4.07 5.20
N GLY A 88 3.65 -3.15 5.68
CA GLY A 88 5.06 -3.09 5.34
C GLY A 88 5.76 -1.91 6.01
N PRO A 89 7.06 -1.74 5.76
CA PRO A 89 7.83 -0.63 6.32
C PRO A 89 7.33 0.73 5.78
N GLU A 90 7.35 1.74 6.65
CA GLU A 90 6.95 3.12 6.31
C GLU A 90 7.72 3.66 5.10
N GLU A 91 9.03 3.40 5.00
CA GLU A 91 9.85 3.87 3.87
C GLU A 91 9.41 3.31 2.50
N GLY A 92 8.70 2.18 2.46
CA GLY A 92 8.23 1.57 1.22
C GLY A 92 6.90 2.11 0.70
N GLN A 93 6.21 2.97 1.48
CA GLN A 93 4.88 3.47 1.13
C GLN A 93 4.85 4.22 -0.20
N VAL A 94 5.83 5.11 -0.42
CA VAL A 94 5.94 5.92 -1.65
C VAL A 94 6.06 5.03 -2.89
N LEU A 95 6.88 3.96 -2.80
CA LEU A 95 7.06 3.03 -3.92
C LEU A 95 5.77 2.25 -4.19
N LEU A 96 5.10 1.75 -3.15
CA LEU A 96 3.83 1.04 -3.32
C LEU A 96 2.74 1.96 -3.90
N ALA A 97 2.65 3.21 -3.44
CA ALA A 97 1.73 4.22 -3.98
C ALA A 97 2.00 4.44 -5.48
N ALA A 98 3.26 4.59 -5.88
CA ALA A 98 3.66 4.78 -7.27
C ALA A 98 3.26 3.58 -8.14
N MET A 99 3.45 2.35 -7.66
CA MET A 99 3.01 1.14 -8.37
C MET A 99 1.49 1.10 -8.55
N CYS A 100 0.73 1.63 -7.59
CA CYS A 100 -0.72 1.82 -7.66
C CYS A 100 -1.15 2.98 -8.57
N GLY A 101 -0.20 3.78 -9.08
CA GLY A 101 -0.44 4.94 -9.95
C GLY A 101 -0.62 6.26 -9.22
N TRP A 102 -0.08 6.39 -8.00
CA TRP A 102 -0.19 7.58 -7.16
C TRP A 102 1.17 8.08 -6.70
N GLU A 103 1.30 9.39 -6.56
CA GLU A 103 2.34 10.01 -5.77
C GLU A 103 1.78 10.27 -4.37
N LEU A 104 2.55 9.90 -3.34
CA LEU A 104 2.24 10.15 -1.95
C LEU A 104 2.85 11.49 -1.57
N VAL A 105 2.02 12.47 -1.23
CA VAL A 105 2.43 13.81 -0.82
C VAL A 105 1.92 14.10 0.59
N GLU A 106 2.69 14.85 1.35
CA GLU A 106 2.24 15.36 2.66
C GLU A 106 1.37 16.60 2.42
N ASP A 107 0.18 16.63 3.01
CA ASP A 107 -0.73 17.77 2.98
C ASP A 107 -0.31 18.85 4.00
N ASP A 108 -0.93 20.03 3.90
CA ASP A 108 -0.60 21.17 4.78
C ASP A 108 -0.91 20.90 6.28
N GLU A 109 -1.68 19.84 6.59
CA GLU A 109 -2.02 19.40 7.94
C GLU A 109 -1.10 18.26 8.44
N GLY A 110 -0.09 17.87 7.66
CA GLY A 110 0.83 16.77 7.97
C GLY A 110 0.23 15.38 7.75
N GLY A 111 -0.85 15.28 6.97
CA GLY A 111 -1.47 14.03 6.55
C GLY A 111 -0.98 13.56 5.18
N ASP A 112 -1.15 12.27 4.90
CA ASP A 112 -0.80 11.72 3.59
C ASP A 112 -1.95 11.90 2.58
N GLU A 113 -1.62 12.42 1.40
CA GLU A 113 -2.52 12.56 0.25
C GLU A 113 -1.97 11.82 -0.97
N LEU A 114 -2.86 11.15 -1.71
CA LEU A 114 -2.55 10.50 -2.98
C LEU A 114 -2.97 11.41 -4.12
N VAL A 115 -1.98 11.81 -4.92
CA VAL A 115 -2.22 12.53 -6.18
C VAL A 115 -1.89 11.61 -7.37
N PRO A 116 -2.59 11.70 -8.51
CA PRO A 116 -2.29 10.83 -9.65
C PRO A 116 -0.84 10.97 -10.09
N ALA A 117 -0.13 9.84 -10.21
CA ALA A 117 1.22 9.82 -10.79
C ALA A 117 1.18 10.33 -12.25
N GLY A 118 2.19 11.12 -12.63
CA GLY A 118 2.28 11.83 -13.91
C GLY A 118 2.22 10.94 -15.15
#